data_AF-A0A8B7DE36-F1
#
_entry.id   AF-A0A8B7DE36-F1
#
_cell.length_a   1.000
_cell.length_b   1.000
_cell.length_c   1.000
_cell.angle_alpha   90.00
_cell.angle_beta   90.00
_cell.angle_gamma   90.00
#
_symmetry.space_group_name_H-M   'P 1'
#
loop_
_entity.id
_entity.type
_entity.pdbx_description
1 polymer ?
#
loop_
_entity_poly.entity_id
_entity_poly.type
_entity_poly.pdbx_seq_one_letter_code
_entity_poly.pdbx_strand_id
1 'polypeptide(L)'
;MAKNEIQINFNLIIRTSWLAYSSKEDGAYCLPCTLLGASIPNKSGILNLVFKPHQEWGNAVRDYRKHEESCVLHEKPMLLFNALLSRCNSKNNVIEVDLNNSRLKLLSDNRKKLVPIIKTIIFLGRNDLAFRDASKYHPDIGESSTQKV
;
A
#
# COMPACT_ATOMS: atom_id res chain seq x y z
N MET A 1 -29.40 15.05 42.04
CA MET A 1 -28.20 14.44 41.41
C MET A 1 -28.43 14.40 39.91
N ALA A 2 -28.05 15.48 39.22
CA ALA A 2 -28.26 15.60 37.77
C ALA A 2 -27.14 14.86 37.04
N LYS A 3 -27.50 13.82 36.29
CA LYS A 3 -26.62 13.16 35.33
C LYS A 3 -26.43 14.15 34.17
N ASN A 4 -25.32 14.87 34.18
CA ASN A 4 -24.89 15.64 33.00
C ASN A 4 -24.40 14.65 31.95
N GLU A 5 -25.34 14.11 31.18
CA GLU A 5 -25.06 13.46 29.91
C GLU A 5 -24.52 14.55 28.97
N ILE A 6 -23.19 14.69 28.94
CA ILE A 6 -22.51 15.46 27.91
C ILE A 6 -22.86 14.77 26.60
N GLN A 7 -23.77 15.38 25.85
CA GLN A 7 -24.11 14.99 24.49
C GLN A 7 -22.88 15.28 23.63
N ILE A 8 -21.92 14.33 23.61
CA ILE A 8 -20.72 14.42 22.80
C ILE A 8 -21.19 14.38 21.34
N ASN A 9 -21.29 15.56 20.74
CA ASN A 9 -21.72 15.76 19.36
C ASN A 9 -20.90 14.86 18.43
N PHE A 10 -21.56 14.07 17.58
CA PHE A 10 -20.90 13.18 16.61
C PHE A 10 -19.89 13.92 15.71
N ASN A 11 -20.18 15.19 15.39
CA ASN A 11 -19.27 16.09 14.66
C ASN A 11 -17.97 16.41 15.42
N LEU A 12 -18.00 16.43 16.77
CA LEU A 12 -16.82 16.61 17.60
C LEU A 12 -15.93 15.38 17.54
N ILE A 13 -16.53 14.17 17.61
CA ILE A 13 -15.81 12.89 17.52
C ILE A 13 -15.08 12.73 16.18
N ILE A 14 -15.72 13.14 15.08
CA ILE A 14 -15.09 13.13 13.75
C ILE A 14 -13.92 14.13 13.68
N ARG A 15 -14.11 15.34 14.24
CA ARG A 15 -13.07 16.40 14.28
C ARG A 15 -11.91 16.10 15.24
N THR A 16 -12.12 15.28 16.26
CA THR A 16 -11.09 14.91 17.25
C THR A 16 -10.61 13.47 17.08
N SER A 17 -10.70 12.89 15.88
CA SER A 17 -10.26 11.52 15.59
C SER A 17 -8.76 11.28 15.85
N TRP A 18 -7.97 12.35 16.01
CA TRP A 18 -6.56 12.33 16.38
C TRP A 18 -6.28 12.44 17.89
N LEU A 19 -7.29 12.74 18.72
CA LEU A 19 -7.13 12.90 20.15
C LEU A 19 -7.23 11.54 20.85
N ALA A 20 -6.27 11.24 21.73
CA ALA A 20 -6.27 10.02 22.53
C ALA A 20 -6.07 10.36 24.01
N TYR A 21 -6.84 9.72 24.89
CA TYR A 21 -6.73 9.90 26.34
C TYR A 21 -5.86 8.80 26.96
N SER A 22 -4.95 9.18 27.85
CA SER A 22 -4.15 8.27 28.67
C SER A 22 -4.70 8.24 30.08
N SER A 23 -5.22 7.10 30.52
CA SER A 23 -5.70 6.91 31.90
C SER A 23 -4.55 6.91 32.92
N LYS A 24 -3.34 6.52 32.51
CA LYS A 24 -2.16 6.48 33.38
C LYS A 24 -1.67 7.88 33.77
N GLU A 25 -1.74 8.83 32.84
CA GLU A 25 -1.29 10.21 33.06
C GLU A 25 -2.45 11.19 33.23
N ASP A 26 -3.69 10.69 33.25
CA ASP A 26 -4.94 11.46 33.35
C ASP A 26 -4.95 12.68 32.41
N GLY A 27 -4.82 12.44 31.10
CA GLY A 27 -4.87 13.53 30.14
C GLY A 27 -4.84 13.13 28.68
N ALA A 28 -5.08 14.13 27.84
CA ALA A 28 -5.21 13.98 26.40
C ALA A 28 -3.89 14.21 25.66
N TYR A 29 -3.71 13.49 24.56
CA TYR A 29 -2.61 13.62 23.60
C TYR A 29 -3.17 13.71 22.19
N CYS A 30 -2.38 14.31 21.30
CA CYS A 30 -2.54 14.21 19.87
C CYS A 30 -1.76 12.98 19.40
N LEU A 31 -2.48 11.88 19.18
CA LEU A 31 -1.90 10.58 18.89
C LEU A 31 -0.90 10.63 17.71
N PRO A 32 -1.20 11.28 16.57
CA PRO A 32 -0.24 11.30 15.47
C PRO A 32 0.97 12.19 15.74
N CYS A 33 0.80 13.33 16.40
CA CYS A 33 1.94 14.18 16.78
C CYS A 33 2.86 13.45 17.76
N THR A 34 2.31 12.73 18.74
CA THR A 34 3.09 11.94 19.70
C THR A 34 3.82 10.79 19.03
N LEU A 35 3.17 10.05 18.12
CA LEU A 35 3.77 8.87 17.46
C LEU A 35 4.74 9.22 16.33
N LEU A 36 4.44 10.25 15.54
CA LEU A 36 5.13 10.54 14.27
C LEU A 36 5.86 11.90 14.29
N GLY A 37 5.62 12.75 15.29
CA GLY A 37 6.23 14.08 15.43
C GLY A 37 7.60 14.07 16.12
N ALA A 38 8.09 12.93 16.58
CA ALA A 38 9.34 12.81 17.34
C ALA A 38 10.62 13.17 16.57
N SER A 39 10.56 13.30 15.24
CA SER A 39 11.72 13.52 14.37
C SER A 39 12.15 14.98 14.21
N ILE A 40 11.51 15.95 14.89
CA ILE A 40 11.78 17.39 14.69
C ILE A 40 12.65 17.96 15.84
N PRO A 41 13.78 18.64 15.52
CA PRO A 41 14.78 19.04 16.52
C PRO A 41 14.37 20.21 17.42
N ASN A 42 13.34 20.98 17.07
CA ASN A 42 12.94 22.17 17.83
C ASN A 42 11.73 21.90 18.74
N LYS A 43 12.00 21.35 19.93
CA LYS A 43 10.99 20.88 20.92
C LYS A 43 10.49 21.97 21.88
N SER A 44 10.99 23.20 21.78
CA SER A 44 10.86 24.22 22.83
C SER A 44 9.47 24.86 22.95
N GLY A 45 8.65 24.82 21.89
CA GLY A 45 7.32 25.46 21.88
C GLY A 45 6.12 24.51 21.90
N ILE A 46 6.32 23.20 21.67
CA ILE A 46 5.24 22.23 21.45
C ILE A 46 5.42 21.09 22.46
N LEU A 47 4.87 21.29 23.67
CA LEU A 47 4.98 20.31 24.76
C LEU A 47 3.63 19.64 25.03
N ASN A 48 2.57 20.42 25.19
CA ASN A 48 1.25 19.90 25.54
C ASN A 48 0.60 19.21 24.34
N LEU A 49 -0.13 18.11 24.61
CA LEU A 49 -0.68 17.16 23.64
C LEU A 49 0.35 16.30 22.90
N VAL A 50 1.63 16.66 22.85
CA VAL A 50 2.65 15.89 22.11
C VAL A 50 3.57 15.12 23.06
N PHE A 51 4.22 15.82 23.98
CA PHE A 51 5.15 15.24 24.96
C PHE A 51 4.59 15.23 26.38
N LYS A 52 3.60 16.08 26.67
CA LYS A 52 2.91 16.17 27.95
C LYS A 52 1.41 16.02 27.76
N PRO A 53 0.73 15.36 28.72
CA PRO A 53 -0.73 15.26 28.68
C PRO A 53 -1.35 16.65 28.82
N HIS A 54 -2.42 16.91 28.08
CA HIS A 54 -3.31 18.05 28.34
C HIS A 54 -4.34 17.64 29.37
N GLN A 55 -4.41 18.41 30.47
CA GLN A 55 -5.26 18.12 31.64
C GLN A 55 -6.20 19.30 31.98
N GLU A 56 -6.07 20.43 31.28
CA GLU A 56 -6.87 21.63 31.52
C GLU A 56 -8.20 21.59 30.77
N TRP A 57 -9.17 20.86 31.32
CA TRP A 57 -10.44 20.58 30.63
C TRP A 57 -11.31 21.82 30.36
N GLY A 58 -11.20 22.87 31.17
CA GLY A 58 -12.06 24.06 31.08
C GLY A 58 -11.96 24.82 29.75
N ASN A 59 -10.82 24.73 29.06
CA ASN A 59 -10.60 25.37 27.76
C ASN A 59 -10.21 24.37 26.66
N ALA A 60 -10.41 23.07 26.88
CA ALA A 60 -9.92 21.99 26.03
C ALA A 60 -10.22 22.19 24.55
N VAL A 61 -11.47 22.53 24.19
CA VAL A 61 -11.88 22.72 22.79
C VAL A 61 -11.09 23.85 22.10
N ARG A 62 -10.82 24.95 22.81
CA ARG A 62 -10.03 26.06 22.29
C ARG A 62 -8.58 25.65 22.11
N ASP A 63 -8.03 24.92 23.08
CA ASP A 63 -6.64 24.47 23.06
C ASP A 63 -6.42 23.43 21.95
N TYR A 64 -7.38 22.54 21.70
CA TYR A 64 -7.33 21.56 20.62
C TYR A 64 -7.39 22.22 19.25
N ARG A 65 -8.26 23.22 19.07
CA ARG A 65 -8.31 24.01 17.83
C ARG A 65 -7.00 24.76 17.61
N LYS A 66 -6.47 25.40 18.65
CA LYS A 66 -5.18 26.06 18.58
C LYS A 66 -4.08 25.08 18.20
N HIS A 67 -4.08 23.87 18.77
CA HIS A 67 -3.15 22.82 18.37
C HIS A 67 -3.29 22.46 16.89
N GLU A 68 -4.50 22.20 16.41
CA GLU A 68 -4.76 21.87 15.01
C GLU A 68 -4.27 22.97 14.06
N GLU A 69 -4.50 24.24 14.38
CA GLU A 69 -4.19 25.39 13.52
C GLU A 69 -2.71 25.84 13.60
N SER A 70 -2.08 25.74 14.78
CA SER A 70 -0.77 26.36 15.04
C SER A 70 0.36 25.36 15.31
N CYS A 71 0.07 24.08 15.50
CA CYS A 71 1.11 23.08 15.71
C CYS A 71 1.78 22.73 14.39
N VAL A 72 3.05 23.12 14.26
CA VAL A 72 3.91 22.81 13.10
C VAL A 72 4.03 21.30 12.87
N LEU A 73 3.86 20.50 13.92
CA LEU A 73 3.91 19.03 13.85
C LEU A 73 2.58 18.41 13.44
N HIS A 74 1.47 19.14 13.35
CA HIS A 74 0.17 18.47 13.19
C HIS A 74 -0.05 17.98 11.75
N GLU A 75 0.17 18.84 10.76
CA GLU A 75 -0.17 18.56 9.36
C GLU A 75 0.53 17.31 8.80
N LYS A 76 1.86 17.21 8.94
CA LYS A 76 2.63 16.10 8.34
C LYS A 76 2.32 14.74 9.01
N PRO A 77 2.43 14.60 10.34
CA PRO A 77 1.89 13.49 11.10
C PRO A 77 0.43 13.13 10.82
N MET A 78 -0.49 14.07 10.63
CA MET A 78 -1.87 13.77 10.20
C MET A 78 -1.89 13.02 8.86
N LEU A 79 -1.18 13.53 7.85
CA LEU A 79 -1.13 12.90 6.53
C LEU A 79 -0.58 11.47 6.61
N LEU A 80 0.52 11.28 7.33
CA LEU A 80 1.12 9.97 7.54
C LEU A 80 0.19 9.02 8.30
N PHE A 81 -0.44 9.50 9.36
CA PHE A 81 -1.37 8.71 10.17
C PHE A 81 -2.60 8.29 9.37
N ASN A 82 -3.16 9.18 8.56
CA ASN A 82 -4.28 8.84 7.67
C ASN A 82 -3.90 7.81 6.61
N ALA A 83 -2.69 7.91 6.06
CA ALA A 83 -2.18 6.91 5.12
C ALA A 83 -1.97 5.54 5.78
N LEU A 84 -1.44 5.52 7.01
CA LEU A 84 -1.27 4.31 7.80
C LEU A 84 -2.62 3.69 8.17
N LEU A 85 -3.57 4.49 8.66
CA LEU A 85 -4.91 4.05 9.01
C LEU A 85 -5.64 3.47 7.79
N SER A 86 -5.52 4.12 6.65
CA SER A 86 -6.08 3.62 5.37
C SER A 86 -5.47 2.28 4.98
N ARG A 87 -4.17 2.09 5.19
CA ARG A 87 -3.47 0.81 4.93
C ARG A 87 -3.84 -0.27 5.93
N CYS A 88 -4.02 0.05 7.20
CA CYS A 88 -4.43 -0.91 8.22
C CYS A 88 -5.89 -1.35 8.04
N ASN A 89 -6.75 -0.45 7.57
CA ASN A 89 -8.16 -0.74 7.32
C ASN A 89 -8.41 -1.38 5.95
N SER A 90 -7.52 -1.18 4.98
CA SER A 90 -7.63 -1.86 3.70
C SER A 90 -7.29 -3.35 3.87
N LYS A 91 -8.05 -4.23 3.22
CA LYS A 91 -7.73 -5.66 3.12
C LYS A 91 -6.54 -5.92 2.17
N ASN A 92 -5.59 -5.00 2.10
CA ASN A 92 -4.42 -5.13 1.25
C ASN A 92 -3.49 -6.17 1.87
N ASN A 93 -2.93 -7.04 1.05
CA ASN A 93 -1.96 -7.99 1.55
C ASN A 93 -0.65 -7.29 1.89
N VAL A 94 0.20 -7.97 2.66
CA VAL A 94 1.58 -7.53 2.88
C VAL A 94 2.30 -7.49 1.52
N ILE A 95 3.22 -6.54 1.34
CA ILE A 95 3.96 -6.31 0.08
C ILE A 95 4.57 -7.62 -0.47
N GLU A 96 5.10 -8.46 0.41
CA GLU A 96 5.67 -9.77 0.06
C GLU A 96 4.64 -10.70 -0.62
N VAL A 97 3.42 -10.74 -0.09
CA VAL A 97 2.32 -11.55 -0.63
C VAL A 97 1.92 -11.05 -2.01
N ASP A 98 1.83 -9.73 -2.20
CA ASP A 98 1.49 -9.13 -3.50
C ASP A 98 2.58 -9.38 -4.56
N LEU A 99 3.85 -9.32 -4.17
CA LEU A 99 4.97 -9.67 -5.06
C LEU A 99 4.90 -11.13 -5.49
N ASN A 100 4.67 -12.04 -4.54
CA ASN A 100 4.54 -13.47 -4.84
C ASN A 100 3.34 -13.75 -5.76
N ASN A 101 2.18 -13.15 -5.47
CA ASN A 101 0.98 -13.27 -6.30
C ASN A 101 1.22 -12.78 -7.74
N SER A 102 1.92 -11.65 -7.88
CA SER A 102 2.28 -11.10 -9.21
C SER A 102 3.17 -12.05 -10.00
N ARG A 103 4.16 -12.67 -9.33
CA ARG A 103 5.04 -13.69 -9.93
C ARG A 103 4.25 -14.93 -10.37
N LEU A 104 3.37 -15.44 -9.51
CA LEU A 104 2.54 -16.61 -9.81
C LEU A 104 1.60 -16.34 -11.00
N LYS A 105 1.01 -15.15 -11.06
CA LYS A 105 0.17 -14.71 -12.18
C LYS A 105 0.94 -14.72 -13.50
N LEU A 106 2.15 -14.13 -13.52
CA LEU A 106 3.00 -14.13 -14.70
C LEU A 106 3.35 -15.55 -15.16
N LEU A 107 3.69 -16.45 -14.23
CA LEU A 107 3.97 -17.86 -14.54
C LEU A 107 2.76 -18.55 -15.16
N SER A 108 1.57 -18.35 -14.58
CA SER A 108 0.31 -18.87 -15.12
C SER A 108 0.05 -18.35 -16.54
N ASP A 109 0.19 -17.05 -16.76
CA ASP A 109 -0.08 -16.43 -18.05
C ASP A 109 0.92 -16.87 -19.12
N ASN A 110 2.19 -17.03 -18.77
CA ASN A 110 3.20 -17.59 -19.66
C ASN A 110 2.90 -19.05 -20.02
N ARG A 111 2.48 -19.89 -19.05
CA ARG A 111 2.04 -21.26 -19.33
C ARG A 111 0.86 -21.28 -20.29
N LYS A 112 -0.16 -20.44 -20.07
CA LYS A 112 -1.32 -20.32 -20.97
C LYS A 112 -0.93 -19.94 -22.40
N LYS A 113 0.10 -19.10 -22.58
CA LYS A 113 0.62 -18.71 -23.90
C LYS A 113 1.47 -19.82 -24.55
N LEU A 114 2.26 -20.57 -23.77
CA LEU A 114 3.13 -21.63 -24.29
C LEU A 114 2.33 -22.86 -24.74
N VAL A 115 1.25 -23.21 -24.05
CA VAL A 115 0.41 -24.37 -24.40
C VAL A 115 -0.04 -24.39 -25.87
N PRO A 116 -0.66 -23.33 -26.43
CA PRO A 116 -1.07 -23.32 -27.84
C PRO A 116 0.14 -23.38 -28.79
N ILE A 117 1.26 -22.72 -28.48
CA ILE A 117 2.48 -22.78 -29.30
C ILE A 117 2.98 -24.22 -29.41
N ILE A 118 3.09 -24.92 -28.28
CA ILE A 118 3.53 -26.32 -28.24
C ILE A 118 2.54 -27.21 -29.01
N LYS A 119 1.23 -27.01 -28.82
CA LYS A 119 0.19 -27.73 -29.57
C LYS A 119 0.32 -27.53 -31.07
N THR A 120 0.59 -26.31 -31.52
CA THR A 120 0.80 -25.99 -32.94
C THR A 120 2.04 -26.70 -33.47
N ILE A 121 3.16 -26.68 -32.76
CA ILE A 121 4.39 -27.40 -33.16
C ILE A 121 4.12 -28.90 -33.32
N ILE A 122 3.44 -29.52 -32.35
CA ILE A 122 3.09 -30.94 -32.41
C ILE A 122 2.16 -31.23 -33.59
N PHE A 123 1.15 -30.38 -33.82
CA PHE A 123 0.23 -30.53 -34.95
C PHE A 123 0.97 -30.46 -36.29
N LEU A 124 1.82 -29.45 -36.47
CA LEU A 124 2.58 -29.27 -37.70
C LEU A 124 3.52 -30.45 -37.96
N GLY A 125 4.26 -30.90 -36.94
CA GLY A 125 5.16 -32.04 -37.06
C GLY A 125 4.45 -33.36 -37.39
N ARG A 126 3.19 -33.54 -36.95
CA ARG A 126 2.38 -34.72 -37.29
C ARG A 126 1.84 -34.71 -38.71
N ASN A 127 1.71 -33.52 -39.31
CA ASN A 127 1.15 -33.34 -40.66
C ASN A 127 2.23 -33.00 -41.69
N ASP A 128 3.52 -33.10 -41.32
CA ASP A 128 4.67 -32.71 -42.15
C ASP A 128 4.56 -31.29 -42.72
N LEU A 129 4.01 -30.38 -41.91
CA LEU A 129 3.85 -28.97 -42.27
C LEU A 129 5.01 -28.15 -41.71
N ALA A 130 5.56 -27.26 -42.53
CA ALA A 130 6.60 -26.36 -42.11
C ALA A 130 6.07 -25.34 -41.07
N PHE A 131 6.86 -25.07 -40.02
CA PHE A 131 6.53 -24.08 -38.99
C PHE A 131 6.66 -22.62 -39.49
N ARG A 132 7.46 -22.41 -40.54
CA ARG A 132 7.61 -21.13 -41.26
C ARG A 132 7.43 -21.41 -42.74
N ASP A 133 6.95 -20.41 -43.48
CA ASP A 133 6.73 -20.51 -44.92
C ASP A 133 7.96 -21.09 -45.65
N ALA A 134 7.74 -22.15 -46.42
CA ALA A 134 8.75 -22.86 -47.19
C ALA A 134 9.06 -22.18 -48.54
N SER A 135 8.42 -21.05 -48.87
CA SER A 135 8.60 -20.33 -50.14
C SER A 135 10.02 -19.82 -50.42
N LYS A 136 10.95 -19.92 -49.45
CA LYS A 136 12.38 -19.62 -49.62
C LYS A 136 13.28 -20.85 -49.79
N TYR A 137 12.71 -22.06 -49.86
CA TYR A 137 13.48 -23.27 -50.13
C TYR A 137 13.66 -23.43 -51.65
N HIS A 138 14.73 -22.88 -52.21
CA HIS A 138 15.20 -23.24 -53.55
C HIS A 138 16.03 -24.51 -53.42
N PRO A 139 15.61 -25.65 -54.00
CA PRO A 139 16.44 -26.84 -54.01
C PRO A 139 17.53 -26.61 -55.06
N ASP A 140 18.70 -26.16 -54.63
CA ASP A 140 19.88 -26.28 -55.49
C ASP A 140 20.19 -27.77 -55.63
N ILE A 141 19.97 -28.23 -56.85
CA ILE A 141 20.18 -29.58 -57.34
C ILE A 141 21.66 -29.89 -57.20
N GLY A 142 22.03 -30.56 -56.11
CA GLY A 142 23.32 -31.23 -55.96
C GLY A 142 23.24 -32.62 -56.58
N GLU A 143 23.37 -32.71 -57.91
CA GLU A 143 23.78 -33.98 -58.53
C GLU A 143 25.19 -34.32 -58.04
N SER A 144 25.29 -35.31 -57.17
CA SER A 144 26.54 -36.02 -56.91
C SER A 144 26.33 -37.49 -57.23
N SER A 145 26.94 -37.87 -58.35
CA SER A 145 27.11 -39.17 -58.95
C SER A 145 27.03 -40.37 -57.99
N THR A 146 26.10 -41.29 -58.28
CA THR A 146 26.22 -42.68 -57.84
C THR A 146 27.35 -43.37 -58.60
N GLN A 147 28.49 -43.58 -57.93
CA GLN A 147 29.43 -44.63 -58.32
C GLN A 147 29.01 -45.92 -57.62
N LYS A 148 28.53 -46.91 -58.39
CA LYS A 148 28.55 -48.32 -58.00
C LYS A 148 29.61 -49.01 -58.85
N VAL A 149 30.45 -49.77 -58.14
CA VAL A 149 31.50 -50.68 -58.60
C VAL A 149 30.95 -51.70 -59.59
#